data_AF-A0A2G6Q7N9-F1
#
_entry.id   AF-A0A2G6Q7N9-F1
#
_cell.length_a   1.000
_cell.length_b   1.000
_cell.length_c   1.000
_cell.angle_alpha   90.00
_cell.angle_beta   90.00
_cell.angle_gamma   90.00
#
_symmetry.space_group_name_H-M   'P 1'
#
loop_
_entity.id
_entity.type
_entity.pdbx_description
1 polymer ?
#
loop_
_entity_poly.entity_id
_entity_poly.type
_entity_poly.pdbx_seq_one_letter_code
_entity_poly.pdbx_strand_id
1 'polypeptide(L)'
;MIGLLVVLGCTLVFFLVAQIFTPPSTYNPNDDTQRAKCSNKLEKRVYDALRFKGYYPIVQYKVPNKRFKLDFAFFSPNGLKIDVEIDGPFHRTPEGTKRDRRRDKFMKTNGWKVIRITDISLKNGFEKQILLLVATLNEFGIEPSKESNLVLLEEK
;
A
#
# COMPACT_ATOMS: atom_id res chain seq x y z
N MET A 1 -8.13 30.24 -30.07
CA MET A 1 -8.25 28.81 -30.43
C MET A 1 -6.91 28.15 -30.69
N ILE A 2 -6.02 28.74 -31.51
CA ILE A 2 -4.69 28.18 -31.83
C ILE A 2 -3.81 27.99 -30.58
N GLY A 3 -3.73 28.98 -29.68
CA GLY A 3 -2.91 28.86 -28.46
C GLY A 3 -3.34 27.71 -27.52
N LEU A 4 -4.64 27.43 -27.43
CA LEU A 4 -5.16 26.30 -26.64
C LEU A 4 -4.75 24.95 -27.25
N LEU A 5 -4.78 24.84 -28.58
CA LEU A 5 -4.36 23.62 -29.29
C LEU A 5 -2.86 23.35 -29.13
N VAL A 6 -2.03 24.40 -29.13
CA VAL A 6 -0.58 24.28 -28.90
C VAL A 6 -0.30 23.80 -27.47
N VAL A 7 -0.97 24.39 -26.46
CA VAL A 7 -0.80 23.97 -25.06
C VAL A 7 -1.22 22.52 -24.86
N LEU A 8 -2.39 22.11 -25.36
CA LEU A 8 -2.86 20.73 -25.28
C LEU A 8 -1.90 19.76 -25.98
N GLY A 9 -1.38 20.13 -27.15
CA GLY A 9 -0.37 19.37 -27.87
C GLY A 9 0.91 19.17 -27.05
N CYS A 10 1.45 20.26 -26.48
CA CYS A 10 2.63 20.17 -25.61
C CYS A 10 2.38 19.29 -24.38
N THR A 11 1.22 19.43 -23.71
CA THR A 11 0.91 18.60 -22.54
C THR A 11 0.81 17.11 -22.87
N LEU A 12 0.25 16.76 -24.02
CA LEU A 12 0.15 15.37 -24.47
C LEU A 12 1.53 14.79 -24.77
N VAL A 13 2.39 15.55 -25.44
CA VAL A 13 3.77 15.15 -25.73
C VAL A 13 4.56 14.96 -24.44
N PHE A 14 4.50 15.89 -23.49
CA PHE A 14 5.17 15.73 -22.19
C PHE A 14 4.65 14.52 -21.42
N PHE A 15 3.35 14.24 -21.46
CA PHE A 15 2.79 13.04 -20.83
C PHE A 15 3.33 11.76 -21.46
N LEU A 16 3.32 11.65 -22.80
CA LEU A 16 3.83 10.47 -23.51
C LEU A 16 5.34 10.27 -23.27
N VAL A 17 6.10 11.36 -23.32
CA VAL A 17 7.53 11.40 -23.00
C VAL A 17 7.77 10.91 -21.57
N ALA A 18 6.99 11.39 -20.60
CA ALA A 18 7.10 10.93 -19.21
C ALA A 18 6.85 9.41 -19.07
N GLN A 19 5.88 8.84 -19.80
CA GLN A 19 5.64 7.39 -19.80
C GLN A 19 6.84 6.58 -20.35
N ILE A 20 7.57 7.14 -21.32
CA ILE A 20 8.75 6.49 -21.93
C ILE A 20 9.97 6.57 -21.00
N PHE A 21 10.12 7.68 -20.27
CA PHE A 21 11.26 7.93 -19.39
C PHE A 21 11.08 7.44 -17.95
N THR A 22 9.92 6.89 -17.56
CA THR A 22 9.80 6.17 -16.29
C THR A 22 10.54 4.83 -16.40
N PRO A 23 11.68 4.63 -15.71
CA PRO A 23 12.39 3.37 -15.75
C PRO A 23 11.47 2.26 -15.19
N PRO A 24 11.56 1.04 -15.74
CA PRO A 24 10.79 -0.09 -15.23
C PRO A 24 11.17 -0.36 -13.78
N SER A 25 10.21 -0.87 -13.00
CA SER A 25 10.47 -1.30 -11.63
C SER A 25 11.58 -2.37 -11.62
N THR A 26 12.56 -2.21 -10.72
CA THR A 26 13.63 -3.19 -10.47
C THR A 26 13.15 -4.37 -9.60
N TYR A 27 11.87 -4.38 -9.22
CA TYR A 27 11.28 -5.39 -8.36
C TYR A 27 11.28 -6.78 -9.01
N ASN A 28 11.86 -7.76 -8.31
CA ASN A 28 11.79 -9.18 -8.65
C ASN A 28 11.04 -9.97 -7.56
N PRO A 29 9.84 -10.50 -7.84
CA PRO A 29 9.04 -11.24 -6.85
C PRO A 29 9.69 -12.52 -6.30
N ASN A 30 10.71 -13.06 -6.95
CA ASN A 30 11.37 -14.30 -6.53
C ASN A 30 12.50 -14.06 -5.50
N ASP A 31 12.95 -12.82 -5.33
CA ASP A 31 14.07 -12.46 -4.46
C ASP A 31 13.68 -11.45 -3.36
N ASP A 32 12.37 -11.28 -3.12
CA ASP A 32 11.86 -10.34 -2.13
C ASP A 32 11.44 -11.05 -0.83
N THR A 33 12.19 -10.80 0.24
CA THR A 33 11.98 -11.42 1.55
C THR A 33 10.69 -10.96 2.24
N GLN A 34 10.21 -9.75 1.93
CA GLN A 34 8.95 -9.22 2.47
C GLN A 34 7.77 -9.91 1.80
N ARG A 35 7.83 -10.11 0.48
CA ARG A 35 6.84 -10.91 -0.25
C ARG A 35 6.67 -12.31 0.30
N ALA A 36 7.77 -12.94 0.71
CA ALA A 36 7.74 -14.28 1.29
C ALA A 36 6.94 -14.36 2.61
N LYS A 37 6.83 -13.24 3.35
CA LYS A 37 6.08 -13.13 4.62
C LYS A 37 4.57 -13.02 4.44
N CYS A 38 4.07 -12.70 3.24
CA CYS A 38 2.63 -12.62 2.98
C CYS A 38 1.94 -13.96 3.28
N SER A 39 0.80 -13.91 3.96
CA SER A 39 0.11 -15.09 4.50
C SER A 39 -0.55 -15.95 3.42
N ASN A 40 -0.95 -15.34 2.30
CA ASN A 40 -1.70 -16.01 1.25
C ASN A 40 -1.40 -15.44 -0.15
N LYS A 41 -1.94 -16.09 -1.19
CA LYS A 41 -1.72 -15.71 -2.60
C LYS A 41 -2.30 -14.33 -2.94
N LEU A 42 -3.40 -13.94 -2.30
CA LEU A 42 -4.04 -12.65 -2.55
C LEU A 42 -3.19 -11.50 -2.01
N GLU A 43 -2.67 -11.62 -0.78
CA GLU A 43 -1.69 -10.69 -0.22
C GLU A 43 -0.44 -10.58 -1.09
N LYS A 44 0.14 -11.70 -1.54
CA LYS A 44 1.29 -11.68 -2.46
C LYS A 44 0.99 -10.90 -3.73
N ARG A 45 -0.21 -11.06 -4.30
CA ARG A 45 -0.63 -10.35 -5.50
C ARG A 45 -0.77 -8.84 -5.26
N VAL A 46 -1.34 -8.43 -4.12
CA VAL A 46 -1.44 -7.01 -3.74
C VAL A 46 -0.04 -6.43 -3.49
N TYR A 47 0.81 -7.14 -2.77
CA TYR A 47 2.20 -6.78 -2.54
C TYR A 47 2.95 -6.57 -3.86
N ASP A 48 2.86 -7.54 -4.79
CA ASP A 48 3.49 -7.45 -6.10
C ASP A 48 3.04 -6.19 -6.86
N ALA A 49 1.74 -5.90 -6.86
CA ALA A 49 1.19 -4.71 -7.51
C ALA A 49 1.70 -3.40 -6.89
N LEU A 50 1.83 -3.33 -5.57
CA LEU A 50 2.40 -2.19 -4.86
C LEU A 50 3.89 -2.01 -5.18
N ARG A 51 4.68 -3.10 -5.15
CA ARG A 51 6.11 -3.08 -5.46
C ARG A 51 6.40 -2.66 -6.90
N PHE A 52 5.63 -3.17 -7.87
CA PHE A 52 5.75 -2.73 -9.26
C PHE A 52 5.43 -1.24 -9.45
N LYS A 53 4.57 -0.67 -8.59
CA LYS A 53 4.26 0.77 -8.58
C LYS A 53 5.21 1.60 -7.70
N GLY A 54 6.26 1.01 -7.11
CA GLY A 54 7.27 1.72 -6.34
C GLY A 54 6.96 1.92 -4.85
N TYR A 55 6.00 1.19 -4.29
CA TYR A 55 5.68 1.23 -2.85
C TYR A 55 6.41 0.13 -2.10
N TYR A 56 6.80 0.35 -0.84
CA TYR A 56 7.63 -0.57 -0.05
C TYR A 56 6.97 -0.88 1.31
N PRO A 57 5.86 -1.63 1.34
CA PRO A 57 5.21 -1.98 2.61
C PRO A 57 6.07 -2.91 3.47
N ILE A 58 5.96 -2.74 4.80
CA ILE A 58 6.47 -3.72 5.76
C ILE A 58 5.44 -4.81 5.97
N VAL A 59 5.74 -6.03 5.50
CA VAL A 59 4.81 -7.17 5.58
C VAL A 59 4.86 -7.81 6.96
N GLN A 60 3.71 -8.20 7.50
CA GLN A 60 3.59 -8.89 8.80
C GLN A 60 4.20 -8.07 9.97
N TYR A 61 4.07 -6.73 9.91
CA TYR A 61 4.64 -5.82 10.89
C TYR A 61 4.09 -6.10 12.31
N LYS A 62 4.98 -6.27 13.29
CA LYS A 62 4.62 -6.50 14.68
C LYS A 62 4.46 -5.16 15.39
N VAL A 63 3.23 -4.83 15.77
CA VAL A 63 2.98 -3.63 16.56
C VAL A 63 3.56 -3.80 17.97
N PRO A 64 4.37 -2.85 18.49
CA PRO A 64 4.98 -2.96 19.80
C PRO A 64 3.96 -3.28 20.90
N ASN A 65 4.33 -4.21 21.79
CA ASN A 65 3.50 -4.66 22.91
C ASN A 65 2.13 -5.26 22.51
N LYS A 66 1.98 -5.70 21.24
CA LYS A 66 0.79 -6.39 20.75
C LYS A 66 1.15 -7.76 20.17
N ARG A 67 0.18 -8.67 20.21
CA ARG A 67 0.32 -10.04 19.71
C ARG A 67 -0.11 -10.19 18.24
N PHE A 68 -0.80 -9.19 17.68
CA PHE A 68 -1.24 -9.22 16.28
C PHE A 68 -0.19 -8.58 15.37
N LYS A 69 -0.28 -8.90 14.07
CA LYS A 69 0.55 -8.36 13.01
C LYS A 69 -0.32 -7.70 11.97
N LEU A 70 0.25 -6.74 11.25
CA LEU A 70 -0.40 -6.02 10.16
C LEU A 70 0.00 -6.67 8.84
N ASP A 71 -0.93 -6.79 7.88
CA ASP A 71 -0.61 -7.38 6.58
C ASP A 71 0.43 -6.53 5.88
N PHE A 72 0.19 -5.21 5.79
CA PHE A 72 1.12 -4.22 5.27
C PHE A 72 1.15 -2.97 6.13
N ALA A 73 2.34 -2.59 6.62
CA ALA A 73 2.55 -1.33 7.31
C ALA A 73 3.32 -0.33 6.43
N PHE A 74 2.91 0.93 6.47
CA PHE A 74 3.65 2.05 5.88
C PHE A 74 3.94 3.10 6.94
N PHE A 75 5.10 3.75 6.77
CA PHE A 75 5.57 4.84 7.61
C PHE A 75 5.92 6.01 6.69
N SER A 76 5.21 7.12 6.85
CA SER A 76 5.51 8.34 6.11
C SER A 76 6.67 9.07 6.79
N PRO A 77 7.51 9.81 6.05
CA PRO A 77 8.55 10.65 6.63
C PRO A 77 8.04 11.68 7.66
N ASN A 78 6.75 12.02 7.62
CA ASN A 78 6.11 12.93 8.59
C ASN A 78 5.63 12.22 9.88
N GLY A 79 5.93 10.93 10.06
CA GLY A 79 5.56 10.13 11.23
C GLY A 79 4.16 9.51 11.18
N LEU A 80 3.42 9.66 10.07
CA LEU A 80 2.13 8.98 9.88
C LEU A 80 2.34 7.48 9.68
N LYS A 81 1.51 6.68 10.37
CA LYS A 81 1.51 5.21 10.29
C LYS A 81 0.24 4.71 9.64
N ILE A 82 0.38 3.84 8.64
CA ILE A 82 -0.76 3.30 7.90
C ILE A 82 -0.68 1.78 7.95
N ASP A 83 -1.83 1.19 8.27
CA ASP A 83 -2.11 -0.23 8.25
C ASP A 83 -3.01 -0.52 7.05
N VAL A 84 -2.58 -1.38 6.14
CA VAL A 84 -3.41 -1.86 5.02
C VAL A 84 -3.69 -3.34 5.25
N GLU A 85 -4.96 -3.67 5.51
CA GLU A 85 -5.43 -5.03 5.78
C GLU A 85 -6.16 -5.60 4.56
N ILE A 86 -5.84 -6.85 4.21
CA ILE A 86 -6.54 -7.61 3.16
C ILE A 86 -7.54 -8.53 3.84
N ASP A 87 -8.76 -8.02 3.96
CA ASP A 87 -9.83 -8.64 4.72
C ASP A 87 -10.43 -9.82 3.93
N GLY A 88 -10.23 -11.04 4.42
CA GLY A 88 -10.85 -12.25 3.88
C GLY A 88 -12.31 -12.41 4.32
N PRO A 89 -13.01 -13.44 3.85
CA PRO A 89 -14.37 -13.72 4.28
C PRO A 89 -14.34 -14.27 5.71
N PHE A 90 -14.49 -13.39 6.70
CA PHE A 90 -14.53 -13.80 8.12
C PHE A 90 -15.95 -14.15 8.56
N HIS A 91 -16.09 -15.30 9.22
CA HIS A 91 -17.26 -15.60 10.05
C HIS A 91 -17.22 -14.69 11.29
N ARG A 92 -18.08 -13.67 11.32
CA ARG A 92 -18.16 -12.73 12.46
C ARG A 92 -18.79 -13.42 13.67
N THR A 93 -17.97 -13.78 14.65
CA THR A 93 -18.44 -14.15 15.99
C THR A 93 -18.60 -12.90 16.88
N PRO A 94 -19.48 -12.91 17.89
CA PRO A 94 -19.57 -11.82 18.86
C PRO A 94 -18.24 -11.51 19.55
N GLU A 95 -17.46 -12.55 19.88
CA GLU A 95 -16.15 -12.47 20.51
C GLU A 95 -15.11 -11.86 19.56
N GLY A 96 -15.12 -12.25 18.28
CA GLY A 96 -14.28 -11.67 17.24
C GLY A 96 -14.56 -10.18 17.08
N THR A 97 -15.84 -9.81 16.96
CA THR A 97 -16.27 -8.42 16.83
C THR A 97 -15.78 -7.54 18.00
N LYS A 98 -15.84 -8.05 19.24
CA LYS A 98 -15.34 -7.33 20.42
C LYS A 98 -13.82 -7.16 20.39
N ARG A 99 -13.09 -8.16 19.91
CA ARG A 99 -11.63 -8.11 19.74
C ARG A 99 -11.24 -7.08 18.67
N ASP A 100 -11.93 -7.10 17.53
CA ASP A 100 -11.66 -6.18 16.42
C ASP A 100 -11.95 -4.74 16.83
N ARG A 101 -13.06 -4.48 17.54
CA ARG A 101 -13.34 -3.14 18.10
C ARG A 101 -12.24 -2.64 19.03
N ARG A 102 -11.67 -3.52 19.88
CA ARG A 102 -10.57 -3.14 20.77
C ARG A 102 -9.29 -2.85 19.99
N ARG A 103 -9.00 -3.66 18.96
CA ARG A 103 -7.87 -3.46 18.05
C ARG A 103 -8.00 -2.13 17.33
N ASP A 104 -9.13 -1.88 16.70
CA ASP A 104 -9.39 -0.65 15.92
C ASP A 104 -9.28 0.59 16.79
N LYS A 105 -9.83 0.54 18.01
CA LYS A 105 -9.65 1.61 19.00
C LYS A 105 -8.17 1.82 19.33
N PHE A 106 -7.42 0.76 19.58
CA PHE A 106 -6.00 0.85 19.87
C PHE A 106 -5.21 1.47 18.70
N MET A 107 -5.43 0.99 17.48
CA MET A 107 -4.77 1.49 16.28
C MET A 107 -5.02 2.99 16.12
N LYS A 108 -6.29 3.41 16.20
CA LYS A 108 -6.68 4.82 16.10
C LYS A 108 -6.04 5.68 17.19
N THR A 109 -6.09 5.25 18.44
CA THR A 109 -5.50 6.00 19.58
C THR A 109 -3.98 6.10 19.46
N ASN A 110 -3.31 5.16 18.78
CA ASN A 110 -1.86 5.14 18.61
C ASN A 110 -1.41 5.72 17.26
N GLY A 111 -2.25 6.52 16.61
CA GLY A 111 -1.89 7.28 15.40
C GLY A 111 -1.84 6.44 14.11
N TRP A 112 -2.43 5.25 14.10
CA TRP A 112 -2.55 4.45 12.87
C TRP A 112 -3.79 4.84 12.09
N LYS A 113 -3.63 5.01 10.77
CA LYS A 113 -4.72 4.99 9.80
C LYS A 113 -4.88 3.57 9.30
N VAL A 114 -6.10 3.06 9.29
CA VAL A 114 -6.38 1.69 8.85
C VAL A 114 -7.17 1.75 7.54
N ILE A 115 -6.63 1.11 6.51
CA ILE A 115 -7.25 0.93 5.19
C ILE A 115 -7.59 -0.55 5.06
N ARG A 116 -8.85 -0.88 4.77
CA ARG A 116 -9.30 -2.26 4.58
C ARG A 116 -9.76 -2.49 3.16
N ILE A 117 -9.24 -3.54 2.56
CA ILE A 117 -9.65 -3.97 1.21
C ILE A 117 -10.15 -5.41 1.33
N THR A 118 -11.43 -5.62 1.02
CA THR A 118 -12.02 -6.96 1.09
C THR A 118 -11.60 -7.80 -0.11
N ASP A 119 -11.46 -9.10 0.10
CA ASP A 119 -11.25 -10.09 -0.97
C ASP A 119 -12.31 -10.00 -2.08
N ILE A 120 -13.58 -9.76 -1.72
CA ILE A 120 -14.69 -9.55 -2.65
C ILE A 120 -14.41 -8.32 -3.53
N SER A 121 -13.95 -7.21 -2.95
CA SER A 121 -13.66 -5.99 -3.71
C SER A 121 -12.48 -6.19 -4.67
N LEU A 122 -11.45 -6.93 -4.25
CA LEU A 122 -10.31 -7.29 -5.09
C LEU A 122 -10.71 -8.24 -6.21
N LYS A 123 -11.65 -9.17 -5.95
CA LYS A 123 -12.22 -10.06 -6.98
C LYS A 123 -13.03 -9.28 -8.01
N ASN A 124 -13.82 -8.31 -7.56
CA ASN A 124 -14.70 -7.52 -8.44
C ASN A 124 -13.94 -6.48 -9.27
N GLY A 125 -12.74 -6.09 -8.88
CA GLY A 125 -11.95 -5.11 -9.64
C GLY A 125 -10.57 -4.88 -9.04
N PHE A 126 -9.66 -5.84 -9.23
CA PHE A 126 -8.31 -5.79 -8.65
C PHE A 126 -7.57 -4.49 -8.98
N GLU A 127 -7.39 -4.15 -10.26
CA GLU A 127 -6.63 -2.95 -10.65
C GLU A 127 -7.26 -1.66 -10.09
N LYS A 128 -8.60 -1.57 -10.12
CA LYS A 128 -9.32 -0.44 -9.51
C LYS A 128 -9.01 -0.31 -8.02
N GLN A 129 -9.03 -1.40 -7.26
CA GLN A 129 -8.72 -1.37 -5.83
C GLN A 129 -7.26 -0.99 -5.58
N ILE A 130 -6.32 -1.48 -6.39
CA ILE A 130 -4.91 -1.08 -6.27
C ILE A 130 -4.73 0.41 -6.57
N LEU A 131 -5.38 0.95 -7.61
CA LEU A 131 -5.31 2.37 -7.94
C LEU A 131 -5.92 3.25 -6.84
N LEU A 132 -7.04 2.84 -6.26
CA LEU A 132 -7.63 3.53 -5.11
C LEU A 132 -6.70 3.50 -3.89
N LEU A 133 -6.11 2.35 -3.58
CA LEU A 133 -5.14 2.23 -2.50
C LEU A 133 -3.93 3.15 -2.73
N VAL A 134 -3.36 3.14 -3.93
CA VAL A 134 -2.24 4.00 -4.31
C VAL A 134 -2.60 5.48 -4.18
N ALA A 135 -3.78 5.89 -4.65
CA ALA A 135 -4.25 7.27 -4.49
C ALA A 135 -4.37 7.66 -3.01
N THR A 136 -4.96 6.80 -2.17
CA THR A 136 -5.07 7.04 -0.72
C THR A 136 -3.70 7.09 -0.03
N LEU A 137 -2.76 6.23 -0.43
CA LEU A 137 -1.38 6.27 0.08
C LEU A 137 -0.71 7.61 -0.25
N ASN A 138 -0.86 8.11 -1.47
CA ASN A 138 -0.33 9.42 -1.88
C ASN A 138 -0.98 10.58 -1.12
N GLU A 139 -2.30 10.54 -0.93
CA GLU A 139 -3.01 11.54 -0.10
C GLU A 139 -2.47 11.58 1.34
N PHE A 140 -1.94 10.46 1.83
CA PHE A 140 -1.31 10.34 3.14
C PHE A 140 0.20 10.60 3.12
N GLY A 141 0.76 11.06 1.99
CA GLY A 141 2.18 11.36 1.86
C GLY A 141 3.08 10.14 1.88
N ILE A 142 2.56 8.97 1.45
CA ILE A 142 3.37 7.82 1.06
C ILE A 142 3.59 7.91 -0.44
N GLU A 143 4.80 8.24 -0.83
CA GLU A 143 5.18 8.39 -2.23
C GLU A 143 5.93 7.16 -2.74
N PRO A 144 5.85 6.85 -4.04
CA PRO A 144 6.64 5.77 -4.63
C PRO A 144 8.13 6.16 -4.63
N SER A 145 9.00 5.28 -4.12
CA SER A 145 10.46 5.51 -4.12
C SER A 145 11.17 4.64 -5.15
N LYS A 146 12.25 5.17 -5.74
CA LYS A 146 13.11 4.38 -6.63
C LYS A 146 14.16 3.56 -5.87
N GLU A 147 14.31 3.79 -4.58
CA GLU A 147 15.29 3.10 -3.73
C GLU A 147 14.64 2.56 -2.45
N SER A 148 15.10 1.37 -2.02
CA SER A 148 14.76 0.72 -0.75
C SER A 148 15.41 1.37 0.48
N ASN A 149 16.20 2.43 0.30
CA ASN A 149 17.10 2.99 1.30
C ASN A 149 16.44 3.80 2.43
N LEU A 150 15.11 4.00 2.42
CA LEU A 150 14.42 4.79 3.45
C LEU A 150 13.86 3.97 4.63
N VAL A 151 13.81 2.64 4.54
CA VAL A 151 13.15 1.82 5.57
C VAL A 151 14.11 1.29 6.65
N LEU A 152 15.42 1.41 6.47
CA LEU A 152 16.43 0.86 7.40
C LEU A 152 16.99 1.88 8.42
N LEU A 153 16.53 3.13 8.43
CA LEU A 153 17.09 4.17 9.32
C LEU A 153 16.43 4.22 10.71
N GLU A 154 15.39 3.44 10.99
CA GLU A 154 14.74 3.40 12.32
C GLU A 154 14.99 2.10 13.11
N GLU A 155 15.86 1.20 12.64
CA GLU A 155 16.29 0.00 13.40
C GLU A 155 17.65 0.16 14.09
N LYS A 156 18.04 1.39 14.47
CA LYS A 156 19.21 1.64 15.34
C LYS A 156 18.83 2.42 16.59
#